data_AF-A0A6N2E4Y7-F1
#
_entry.id   AF-A0A6N2E4Y7-F1
#
_cell.length_a   1.000
_cell.length_b   1.000
_cell.length_c   1.000
_cell.angle_alpha   90.00
_cell.angle_beta   90.00
_cell.angle_gamma   90.00
#
_symmetry.space_group_name_H-M   'P 1'
#
loop_
_entity.id
_entity.type
_entity.pdbx_description
1 polymer ?
#
loop_
_entity_poly.entity_id
_entity_poly.type
_entity_poly.pdbx_seq_one_letter_code
_entity_poly.pdbx_strand_id
1 'polypeptide(L)'
;MSLKQELRLSFGDRFTYETALSADDAKGIIEDLAQDNVKVALIISDLLMPGTKGDEFLVEVKQQYPEIRSIVITGHADQAAVERTMRETGADRVFHKPWRTEELLQAVADCVAGPAAP
;
A
#
# COMPACT_ATOMS: atom_id res chain seq x y z
N MET A 1 -9.95 -8.62 -13.49
CA MET A 1 -9.85 -9.38 -12.22
C MET A 1 -9.63 -8.38 -11.11
N SER A 2 -9.74 -8.77 -9.83
CA SER A 2 -9.40 -7.86 -8.73
C SER A 2 -7.89 -7.90 -8.45
N LEU A 3 -7.30 -6.78 -8.01
CA LEU A 3 -5.88 -6.70 -7.67
C LEU A 3 -5.46 -7.78 -6.66
N LYS A 4 -6.31 -8.08 -5.66
CA LYS A 4 -6.08 -9.15 -4.67
C LYS A 4 -5.87 -10.51 -5.34
N GLN A 5 -6.65 -10.83 -6.37
CA GLN A 5 -6.52 -12.09 -7.09
C GLN A 5 -5.22 -12.15 -7.90
N GLU A 6 -4.85 -11.06 -8.56
CA GLU A 6 -3.59 -10.96 -9.33
C GLU A 6 -2.38 -11.16 -8.40
N LEU A 7 -2.37 -10.50 -7.24
CA LEU A 7 -1.34 -10.69 -6.23
C LEU A 7 -1.26 -12.14 -5.73
N ARG A 8 -2.42 -12.76 -5.44
CA ARG A 8 -2.46 -14.14 -4.99
C ARG A 8 -1.94 -15.12 -6.04
N LEU A 9 -2.22 -14.89 -7.32
CA LEU A 9 -1.71 -15.71 -8.42
C LEU A 9 -0.20 -15.58 -8.57
N SER A 10 0.36 -14.38 -8.38
CA SER A 10 1.79 -14.12 -8.57
C SER A 10 2.65 -14.51 -7.35
N PHE A 11 2.14 -14.33 -6.13
CA PHE A 11 2.92 -14.52 -4.90
C PHE A 11 2.48 -15.73 -4.06
N GLY A 12 1.38 -16.40 -4.42
CA GLY A 12 0.90 -17.61 -3.76
C GLY A 12 0.54 -17.40 -2.29
N ASP A 13 0.76 -18.41 -1.46
CA ASP A 13 0.47 -18.37 -0.02
C ASP A 13 1.64 -17.84 0.82
N ARG A 14 2.60 -17.14 0.20
CA ARG A 14 3.75 -16.52 0.90
C ARG A 14 3.33 -15.33 1.78
N PHE A 15 2.20 -14.72 1.47
CA PHE A 15 1.66 -13.56 2.18
C PHE A 15 0.18 -13.78 2.51
N THR A 16 -0.26 -13.14 3.58
CA THR A 16 -1.68 -12.94 3.87
C THR A 16 -2.14 -11.68 3.13
N TYR A 17 -3.31 -11.76 2.49
CA TYR A 17 -3.85 -10.66 1.69
C TYR A 17 -5.12 -10.12 2.34
N GLU A 18 -5.01 -8.93 2.92
CA GLU A 18 -6.15 -8.20 3.44
C GLU A 18 -6.63 -7.10 2.50
N THR A 19 -7.91 -6.75 2.62
CA THR A 19 -8.54 -5.69 1.83
C THR A 19 -9.43 -4.87 2.73
N ALA A 20 -9.24 -3.56 2.69
CA ALA A 20 -10.08 -2.61 3.39
C ALA A 20 -10.86 -1.75 2.39
N LEU A 21 -12.07 -1.34 2.77
CA LEU A 21 -12.89 -0.43 1.96
C LEU A 21 -12.84 1.03 2.45
N SER A 22 -12.23 1.27 3.61
CA SER A 22 -12.03 2.60 4.18
C SER A 22 -10.73 2.67 4.98
N ALA A 23 -10.30 3.89 5.31
CA ALA A 23 -9.16 4.12 6.18
C ALA A 23 -9.35 3.49 7.57
N ASP A 24 -10.55 3.60 8.14
CA ASP A 24 -10.84 3.06 9.48
C ASP A 24 -10.81 1.53 9.50
N ASP A 25 -11.35 0.90 8.45
CA ASP A 25 -11.31 -0.55 8.26
C ASP A 25 -9.86 -1.04 8.11
N ALA A 26 -9.05 -0.31 7.34
CA ALA A 26 -7.62 -0.61 7.19
C ALA A 26 -6.85 -0.49 8.51
N LYS A 27 -7.14 0.54 9.32
CA LYS A 27 -6.52 0.72 10.64
C LYS A 27 -6.87 -0.43 11.59
N GLY A 28 -8.15 -0.82 11.66
CA GLY A 28 -8.59 -1.95 12.46
C GLY A 28 -7.86 -3.24 12.09
N ILE A 29 -7.76 -3.54 10.79
CA ILE A 29 -7.01 -4.72 10.31
C ILE A 29 -5.53 -4.65 10.73
N ILE A 30 -4.87 -3.49 10.59
CA ILE A 30 -3.46 -3.33 10.97
C ILE A 30 -3.28 -3.54 12.48
N GLU A 31 -4.19 -3.00 13.30
CA GLU A 31 -4.17 -3.15 14.75
C GLU A 31 -4.37 -4.60 15.18
N ASP A 32 -5.36 -5.29 14.61
CA ASP A 32 -5.63 -6.71 14.89
C ASP A 32 -4.42 -7.59 14.51
N LEU A 33 -3.83 -7.36 13.33
CA LEU A 33 -2.62 -8.06 12.90
C LEU A 33 -1.43 -7.78 13.83
N ALA A 34 -1.28 -6.54 14.28
CA ALA A 34 -0.22 -6.17 15.23
C ALA A 34 -0.40 -6.87 16.59
N GLN A 35 -1.64 -7.00 17.08
CA GLN A 35 -1.95 -7.75 18.30
C GLN A 35 -1.63 -9.24 18.17
N ASP A 36 -1.86 -9.81 16.98
CA ASP A 36 -1.49 -11.19 16.63
C ASP A 36 0.00 -11.36 16.31
N ASN A 37 0.80 -10.31 16.48
CA ASN A 37 2.24 -10.28 16.20
C ASN A 37 2.57 -10.60 14.72
N VAL A 38 1.64 -10.29 13.82
CA VAL A 38 1.78 -10.38 12.36
C VAL A 38 2.23 -9.03 11.82
N LYS A 39 3.35 -9.01 11.10
CA LYS A 39 3.89 -7.78 10.50
C LYS A 39 3.32 -7.55 9.12
N VAL A 40 2.77 -6.35 8.90
CA VAL A 40 2.33 -5.90 7.58
C VAL A 40 3.58 -5.53 6.76
N ALA A 41 3.82 -6.25 5.65
CA ALA A 41 4.99 -6.00 4.83
C ALA A 41 4.82 -4.81 3.87
N LEU A 42 3.61 -4.65 3.33
CA LEU A 42 3.29 -3.70 2.27
C LEU A 42 1.83 -3.27 2.34
N ILE A 43 1.57 -1.98 2.18
CA ILE A 43 0.24 -1.41 1.94
C ILE A 43 0.17 -0.88 0.52
N ILE A 44 -0.95 -1.17 -0.16
CA ILE A 44 -1.28 -0.59 -1.47
C ILE A 44 -2.55 0.23 -1.28
N SER A 45 -2.47 1.55 -1.40
CA SER A 45 -3.60 2.46 -1.13
C SER A 45 -3.90 3.38 -2.29
N ASP A 46 -5.19 3.64 -2.51
CA ASP A 46 -5.63 4.71 -3.41
C ASP A 46 -5.50 6.08 -2.70
N LEU A 47 -5.06 7.12 -3.41
CA LEU A 47 -5.10 8.50 -2.90
C LEU A 47 -6.53 9.06 -2.87
N LEU A 48 -7.35 8.64 -3.84
CA LEU A 48 -8.71 9.12 -3.99
C LEU A 48 -9.66 8.12 -3.36
N MET A 49 -9.83 8.23 -2.05
CA MET A 49 -10.93 7.61 -1.33
C MET A 49 -12.03 8.66 -1.05
N PRO A 50 -13.31 8.32 -1.19
CA PRO A 50 -14.39 9.20 -0.75
C PRO A 50 -14.40 9.32 0.78
N GLY A 51 -14.49 10.55 1.30
CA GLY A 51 -14.60 10.83 2.75
C GLY A 51 -13.27 11.23 3.39
N THR A 52 -12.37 10.28 3.58
CA THR A 52 -11.03 10.50 4.14
C THR A 52 -10.02 10.52 3.02
N LYS A 53 -9.12 11.51 3.03
CA LYS A 53 -8.07 11.56 2.02
C LYS A 53 -7.06 10.42 2.30
N GLY A 54 -6.80 9.56 1.32
CA GLY A 54 -5.93 8.39 1.51
C GLY A 54 -4.49 8.73 1.86
N ASP A 55 -4.09 9.99 1.65
CA ASP A 55 -2.81 10.54 2.12
C ASP A 55 -2.74 10.61 3.65
N GLU A 56 -3.78 11.11 4.33
CA GLU A 56 -3.83 11.20 5.80
C GLU A 56 -3.71 9.82 6.46
N PHE A 57 -4.43 8.83 5.94
CA PHE A 57 -4.31 7.43 6.39
C PHE A 57 -2.88 6.89 6.28
N LEU A 58 -2.26 7.04 5.10
CA LEU A 58 -0.90 6.54 4.90
C LEU A 58 0.11 7.27 5.78
N VAL A 59 -0.08 8.57 6.02
CA VAL A 59 0.78 9.36 6.92
C VAL A 59 0.68 8.83 8.34
N GLU A 60 -0.52 8.62 8.86
CA GLU A 60 -0.72 8.09 10.21
C GLU A 60 -0.11 6.68 10.36
N VAL A 61 -0.38 5.78 9.41
CA VAL A 61 0.18 4.42 9.45
C VAL A 61 1.70 4.46 9.41
N LYS A 62 2.31 5.31 8.59
CA LYS A 62 3.78 5.44 8.51
C LYS A 62 4.39 6.05 9.77
N GLN A 63 3.68 6.94 10.45
CA GLN A 63 4.13 7.49 11.74
C GLN A 63 4.15 6.42 12.83
N GLN A 64 3.16 5.53 12.84
CA GLN A 64 3.04 4.46 13.82
C GLN A 64 3.88 3.22 13.49
N TYR A 65 4.01 2.92 12.19
CA TYR A 65 4.66 1.73 11.64
C TYR A 65 5.60 2.10 10.47
N PRO A 66 6.73 2.77 10.75
CA PRO A 66 7.63 3.28 9.71
C PRO A 66 8.28 2.18 8.84
N GLU A 67 8.30 0.94 9.31
CA GLU A 67 8.83 -0.22 8.58
C GLU A 67 7.90 -0.73 7.48
N ILE A 68 6.60 -0.43 7.55
CA ILE A 68 5.62 -0.90 6.56
C ILE A 68 5.94 -0.21 5.22
N ARG A 69 6.18 -0.99 4.17
CA ARG A 69 6.38 -0.46 2.80
C ARG A 69 5.04 0.05 2.25
N SER A 70 5.05 1.01 1.33
CA SER A 70 3.79 1.50 0.77
C SER A 70 3.86 1.84 -0.70
N ILE A 71 2.87 1.38 -1.46
CA ILE A 71 2.64 1.75 -2.85
C ILE A 71 1.37 2.58 -2.92
N VAL A 72 1.47 3.74 -3.55
CA VAL A 72 0.35 4.65 -3.78
C VAL A 72 -0.20 4.43 -5.18
N ILE A 73 -1.52 4.35 -5.31
CA ILE A 73 -2.22 4.28 -6.60
C ILE A 73 -3.12 5.51 -6.71
N THR A 74 -3.18 6.16 -7.88
CA THR A 74 -4.04 7.34 -8.07
C THR A 74 -4.58 7.43 -9.49
N GLY A 75 -5.86 7.74 -9.66
CA GLY A 75 -6.46 7.90 -10.99
C GLY A 75 -6.59 9.35 -11.44
N HIS A 76 -6.89 10.25 -10.51
CA HIS A 76 -7.22 11.65 -10.79
C HIS A 76 -6.65 12.61 -9.74
N ALA A 77 -5.74 12.18 -8.87
CA ALA A 77 -5.18 13.10 -7.88
C ALA A 77 -4.29 14.12 -8.59
N ASP A 78 -4.32 15.36 -8.12
CA ASP A 78 -3.41 16.37 -8.62
C ASP A 78 -1.95 16.04 -8.24
N GLN A 79 -1.03 16.62 -9.00
CA GLN A 79 0.40 16.41 -8.82
C GLN A 79 0.86 16.83 -7.41
N ALA A 80 0.25 17.88 -6.85
CA ALA A 80 0.61 18.41 -5.54
C ALA A 80 0.28 17.43 -4.40
N ALA A 81 -0.87 16.75 -4.47
CA ALA A 81 -1.30 15.74 -3.52
C ALA A 81 -0.39 14.50 -3.58
N VAL A 82 0.01 14.09 -4.78
CA VAL A 82 0.99 13.00 -4.97
C VAL A 82 2.32 13.36 -4.32
N GLU A 83 2.85 14.54 -4.64
CA GLU A 83 4.13 15.02 -4.10
C GLU A 83 4.11 15.20 -2.59
N ARG A 84 3.00 15.69 -2.05
CA ARG A 84 2.78 15.80 -0.60
C ARG A 84 2.82 14.42 0.04
N THR A 85 2.04 13.47 -0.48
CA THR A 85 1.97 12.11 0.07
C THR A 85 3.34 11.45 0.06
N MET A 86 4.07 11.54 -1.07
CA MET A 86 5.41 10.98 -1.17
C MET A 86 6.37 11.56 -0.12
N ARG A 87 6.30 12.87 0.09
CA ARG A 87 7.15 13.56 1.07
C ARG A 87 6.82 13.19 2.52
N GLU A 88 5.54 13.06 2.84
CA GLU A 88 5.08 12.81 4.21
C GLU A 88 5.14 11.32 4.60
N THR A 89 4.91 10.41 3.65
CA THR A 89 4.83 8.95 3.90
C THR A 89 6.12 8.21 3.57
N GLY A 90 6.99 8.80 2.75
CA GLY A 90 8.13 8.09 2.17
C GLY A 90 7.70 6.88 1.33
N ALA A 91 6.56 6.98 0.63
CA ALA A 91 6.05 5.88 -0.18
C ALA A 91 7.07 5.43 -1.24
N ASP A 92 7.07 4.13 -1.48
CA ASP A 92 8.10 3.45 -2.27
C ASP A 92 7.89 3.61 -3.77
N ARG A 93 6.62 3.64 -4.18
CA ARG A 93 6.20 3.84 -5.57
C ARG A 93 4.86 4.56 -5.62
N VAL A 94 4.64 5.26 -6.73
CA VAL A 94 3.33 5.83 -7.12
C VAL A 94 2.97 5.29 -8.49
N PHE A 95 1.72 4.83 -8.64
CA PHE A 95 1.14 4.40 -9.90
C PHE A 95 -0.05 5.26 -10.27
N HIS A 96 -0.08 5.69 -11.54
CA HIS A 96 -1.23 6.39 -12.11
C HIS A 96 -2.16 5.39 -12.81
N LYS A 97 -3.49 5.55 -12.65
CA LYS A 97 -4.47 4.75 -13.39
C LYS A 97 -4.65 5.31 -14.82
N PRO A 98 -4.77 4.46 -15.85
CA PRO A 98 -4.60 3.01 -15.81
C PRO A 98 -3.11 2.60 -15.78
N TRP A 99 -2.78 1.57 -15.01
CA TRP A 99 -1.43 0.98 -14.95
C TRP A 99 -1.39 -0.39 -15.66
N ARG A 100 -0.19 -0.88 -15.97
CA ARG A 100 -0.01 -2.27 -16.41
C ARG A 100 0.16 -3.17 -15.19
N THR A 101 -0.63 -4.23 -15.08
CA THR A 101 -0.55 -5.19 -13.97
C THR A 101 0.88 -5.68 -13.72
N GLU A 102 1.63 -5.99 -14.78
CA GLU A 102 3.02 -6.46 -14.68
C GLU A 102 3.93 -5.47 -13.96
N GLU A 103 3.78 -4.16 -14.21
CA GLU A 103 4.58 -3.12 -13.56
C GLU A 103 4.28 -3.01 -12.06
N LEU A 104 2.99 -3.14 -11.69
CA LEU A 104 2.58 -3.14 -10.28
C LEU A 104 3.10 -4.39 -9.56
N LEU A 105 2.98 -5.57 -10.18
CA LEU A 105 3.50 -6.82 -9.61
C LEU A 105 5.01 -6.76 -9.42
N GLN A 106 5.75 -6.19 -10.36
CA GLN A 106 7.19 -6.00 -10.22
C GLN A 106 7.51 -5.07 -9.05
N ALA A 107 6.82 -3.94 -8.93
CA ALA A 107 7.01 -3.03 -7.79
C ALA A 107 6.69 -3.68 -6.44
N VAL A 108 5.63 -4.50 -6.39
CA VAL A 108 5.30 -5.28 -5.19
C VAL A 108 6.44 -6.25 -4.86
N ALA A 109 6.94 -6.99 -5.85
CA ALA A 109 8.06 -7.92 -5.68
C ALA A 109 9.31 -7.20 -5.13
N ASP A 110 9.66 -6.04 -5.70
CA ASP A 110 10.79 -5.22 -5.25
C ASP A 110 10.60 -4.73 -3.80
N CYS A 111 9.37 -4.37 -3.41
CA CYS A 111 9.08 -3.90 -2.06
C CYS A 111 9.18 -5.01 -1.02
N VAL A 112 8.66 -6.20 -1.32
CA VAL A 112 8.60 -7.32 -0.38
C VAL A 112 9.86 -8.20 -0.37
N ALA A 113 10.73 -8.09 -1.38
CA ALA A 113 12.01 -8.77 -1.41
C ALA A 113 13.04 -8.20 -0.40
N GLY A 114 12.78 -7.00 0.16
CA GLY A 114 13.78 -6.25 0.93
C GLY A 114 14.94 -5.77 0.03
N PRO A 115 15.87 -4.95 0.53
CA PRO A 115 17.10 -4.71 -0.21
C PRO A 115 17.74 -6.07 -0.46
N ALA A 116 18.06 -6.38 -1.72
CA ALA A 116 19.01 -7.44 -2.01
C ALA A 116 20.22 -7.17 -1.11
N ALA A 117 20.46 -8.07 -0.16
CA ALA A 117 21.64 -7.97 0.69
C ALA A 117 22.86 -7.83 -0.25
N PRO A 118 23.73 -6.82 -0.04
CA PRO A 118 24.97 -6.72 -0.79
C PRO A 118 25.85 -7.96 -0.61
#